data_AF-H8XNH1-F1
#
_entry.id   AF-H8XNH1-F1
#
_cell.length_a   1.000
_cell.length_b   1.000
_cell.length_c   1.000
_cell.angle_alpha   90.00
_cell.angle_beta   90.00
_cell.angle_gamma   90.00
#
_symmetry.space_group_name_H-M   'P 1'
#
loop_
_entity.id
_entity.type
_entity.pdbx_description
1 polymer ?
#
loop_
_entity_poly.entity_id
_entity_poly.type
_entity_poly.pdbx_seq_one_letter_code
_entity_poly.pdbx_strand_id
1 'polypeptide(L)'
;MIKYYSFIVSIMMILSSHINYAQVGVGTTNPQATLHVQGNLRVTNTNNTTTSTDLLGNCSQGDITSIKVGEGLLLKNNELTNTNTSSPTKYKIAGIPIATVAPNQNFDNFNFDLSGVNTDVVIFRLAAAHNYTISGIGGGTDGRHILIYNSNPVNLTINNMNSSNPLNHIDTLGSATATSGVGTIELVYDGTLNKWIVINIRN
;
A
#
# COMPACT_ATOMS: atom_id res chain seq x y z
N MET A 1 -78.67 23.39 -12.01
CA MET A 1 -77.90 22.77 -10.89
C MET A 1 -77.01 21.60 -11.34
N ILE A 2 -77.46 20.66 -12.17
CA ILE A 2 -76.71 19.43 -12.52
C ILE A 2 -75.40 19.68 -13.32
N LYS A 3 -75.37 20.66 -14.25
CA LYS A 3 -74.17 20.97 -15.04
C LYS A 3 -73.00 21.53 -14.21
N TYR A 4 -73.30 22.29 -13.16
CA TYR A 4 -72.28 22.84 -12.26
C TYR A 4 -71.64 21.74 -11.39
N TYR A 5 -72.42 20.73 -11.00
CA TYR A 5 -71.91 19.59 -10.25
C TYR A 5 -70.97 18.73 -11.08
N SER A 6 -71.31 18.47 -12.35
CA SER A 6 -70.44 17.73 -13.28
C SER A 6 -69.12 18.44 -13.53
N PHE A 7 -69.15 19.77 -13.67
CA PHE A 7 -67.94 20.58 -13.89
C PHE A 7 -67.03 20.61 -12.64
N ILE A 8 -67.62 20.73 -11.45
CA ILE A 8 -66.88 20.69 -10.18
C ILE A 8 -66.27 19.30 -9.93
N VAL A 9 -67.00 18.21 -10.26
CA VAL A 9 -66.48 16.84 -10.16
C VAL A 9 -65.32 16.59 -11.12
N SER A 10 -65.41 17.08 -12.37
CA SER A 10 -64.29 17.00 -13.32
C SER A 10 -63.07 17.80 -12.88
N ILE A 11 -63.26 18.99 -12.30
CA ILE A 11 -62.16 19.79 -11.73
C ILE A 11 -61.54 19.10 -10.52
N MET A 12 -62.32 18.50 -9.62
CA MET A 12 -61.77 17.72 -8.49
C MET A 12 -60.99 16.48 -8.93
N MET A 13 -61.40 15.78 -10.00
CA MET A 13 -60.64 14.66 -10.57
C MET A 13 -59.31 15.11 -11.19
N ILE A 14 -59.25 16.30 -11.79
CA ILE A 14 -58.03 16.83 -12.41
C ILE A 14 -57.06 17.35 -11.32
N LEU A 15 -57.56 17.98 -10.26
CA LEU A 15 -56.74 18.43 -9.12
C LEU A 15 -56.24 17.29 -8.21
N SER A 16 -56.81 16.08 -8.31
CA SER A 16 -56.32 14.88 -7.62
C SER A 16 -55.32 14.07 -8.46
N SER A 17 -54.91 14.58 -9.64
CA SER A 17 -53.72 14.10 -10.34
C SER A 17 -52.49 14.59 -9.59
N HIS A 18 -52.19 13.94 -8.47
CA HIS A 18 -50.92 14.10 -7.80
C HIS A 18 -49.81 13.81 -8.82
N ILE A 19 -48.99 14.82 -9.12
CA ILE A 19 -47.67 14.60 -9.69
C ILE A 19 -46.84 14.01 -8.54
N ASN A 20 -47.13 12.76 -8.20
CA ASN A 20 -46.26 11.98 -7.33
C ASN A 20 -44.92 11.95 -8.03
N TYR A 21 -43.84 12.22 -7.29
CA TYR A 21 -42.49 11.87 -7.68
C TYR A 21 -42.56 10.53 -8.41
N ALA A 22 -42.33 10.52 -9.73
CA ALA A 22 -42.53 9.33 -10.53
C ALA A 22 -41.41 8.35 -10.16
N GLN A 23 -41.67 7.54 -9.14
CA GLN A 23 -40.77 6.48 -8.72
C GLN A 23 -40.74 5.47 -9.85
N VAL A 24 -39.55 5.19 -10.36
CA VAL A 24 -39.34 4.18 -11.39
C VAL A 24 -39.10 2.86 -10.70
N GLY A 25 -40.11 1.98 -10.72
CA GLY A 25 -39.98 0.59 -10.31
C GLY A 25 -39.66 -0.31 -11.50
N VAL A 26 -38.59 -1.09 -11.43
CA VAL A 26 -38.30 -2.15 -12.42
C VAL A 26 -38.28 -3.48 -11.69
N GLY A 27 -39.20 -4.38 -12.05
CA GLY A 27 -39.35 -5.68 -11.38
C GLY A 27 -40.01 -5.63 -10.00
N THR A 28 -40.54 -4.48 -9.56
CA THR A 28 -41.25 -4.32 -8.29
C THR A 28 -42.51 -3.46 -8.46
N THR A 29 -43.58 -3.81 -7.76
CA THR A 29 -44.85 -3.04 -7.72
C THR A 29 -44.91 -2.07 -6.54
N ASN A 30 -43.93 -2.11 -5.64
CA ASN A 30 -43.84 -1.22 -4.48
C ASN A 30 -42.43 -0.60 -4.38
N PRO A 31 -42.09 0.38 -5.25
CA PRO A 31 -40.81 1.09 -5.17
C PRO A 31 -40.63 1.75 -3.79
N GLN A 32 -39.43 1.64 -3.20
CA GLN A 32 -39.09 2.25 -1.90
C GLN A 32 -38.09 3.41 -2.03
N ALA A 33 -37.70 3.74 -3.26
CA ALA A 33 -36.79 4.81 -3.63
C ALA A 33 -37.21 5.39 -4.98
N THR A 34 -36.68 6.55 -5.37
CA THR A 34 -36.96 7.21 -6.66
C THR A 34 -36.69 6.29 -7.86
N LEU A 35 -35.67 5.44 -7.78
CA LEU A 35 -35.44 4.33 -8.70
C LEU A 35 -35.23 3.07 -7.86
N HIS A 36 -36.10 2.06 -7.99
CA HIS A 36 -35.97 0.76 -7.34
C HIS A 36 -36.00 -0.34 -8.39
N VAL A 37 -34.85 -1.01 -8.57
CA VAL A 37 -34.73 -2.17 -9.44
C VAL A 37 -34.65 -3.42 -8.57
N GLN A 38 -35.65 -4.29 -8.64
CA GLN A 38 -35.60 -5.63 -8.07
C GLN A 38 -35.03 -6.58 -9.13
N GLY A 39 -33.71 -6.53 -9.30
CA GLY A 39 -32.97 -7.26 -10.33
C GLY A 39 -31.60 -6.65 -10.57
N ASN A 40 -30.95 -7.03 -11.67
CA ASN A 40 -29.64 -6.48 -12.03
C ASN A 40 -29.79 -5.12 -12.72
N LEU A 41 -29.01 -4.12 -12.28
CA LEU A 41 -28.84 -2.84 -12.98
C LEU A 41 -27.54 -2.89 -13.81
N ARG A 42 -27.66 -2.75 -15.13
CA ARG A 42 -26.50 -2.60 -16.03
C ARG A 42 -26.41 -1.15 -16.50
N VAL A 43 -25.32 -0.47 -16.16
CA VAL A 43 -25.00 0.87 -16.67
C VAL A 43 -23.90 0.72 -17.71
N THR A 44 -24.17 1.15 -18.94
CA THR A 44 -23.19 1.13 -20.05
C THR A 44 -22.58 2.51 -20.25
N ASN A 45 -21.44 2.59 -20.96
CA ASN A 45 -20.75 3.85 -21.29
C ASN A 45 -20.24 4.65 -20.07
N THR A 46 -19.90 3.98 -18.96
CA THR A 46 -19.34 4.61 -17.76
C THR A 46 -17.84 4.95 -17.89
N ASN A 47 -17.31 5.14 -19.11
CA ASN A 47 -15.87 5.27 -19.42
C ASN A 47 -15.00 4.15 -18.81
N ASN A 48 -15.03 2.94 -19.37
CA ASN A 48 -14.12 1.87 -18.95
C ASN A 48 -13.26 1.37 -20.12
N THR A 49 -11.97 1.71 -20.06
CA THR A 49 -10.92 1.24 -20.96
C THR A 49 -10.49 -0.17 -20.54
N THR A 50 -11.19 -1.21 -20.97
CA THR A 50 -10.82 -2.67 -21.00
C THR A 50 -10.20 -3.34 -19.74
N THR A 51 -9.92 -2.61 -18.67
CA THR A 51 -9.38 -3.02 -17.37
C THR A 51 -10.04 -2.12 -16.33
N SER A 52 -10.96 -2.67 -15.53
CA SER A 52 -11.72 -1.88 -14.56
C SER A 52 -10.82 -1.43 -13.39
N THR A 53 -10.33 -0.19 -13.43
CA THR A 53 -9.58 0.43 -12.34
C THR A 53 -10.44 1.26 -11.39
N ASP A 54 -11.73 1.42 -11.71
CA ASP A 54 -12.62 2.32 -10.99
C ASP A 54 -13.73 1.52 -10.31
N LEU A 55 -14.04 1.90 -9.08
CA LEU A 55 -15.21 1.46 -8.32
C LEU A 55 -16.35 2.47 -8.55
N LEU A 56 -17.61 2.04 -8.52
CA LEU A 56 -18.74 2.96 -8.43
C LEU A 56 -19.14 3.11 -6.96
N GLY A 57 -19.26 4.35 -6.49
CA GLY A 57 -19.77 4.66 -5.16
C GLY A 57 -20.58 5.95 -5.16
N ASN A 58 -21.16 6.31 -4.02
CA ASN A 58 -21.95 7.52 -3.87
C ASN A 58 -21.08 8.71 -3.41
N CYS A 59 -21.36 9.90 -3.93
CA CYS A 59 -20.80 11.14 -3.39
C CYS A 59 -21.65 11.68 -2.21
N SER A 60 -21.24 12.80 -1.60
CA SER A 60 -21.98 13.47 -0.50
C SER A 60 -23.39 13.93 -0.90
N GLN A 61 -23.66 14.05 -2.20
CA GLN A 61 -24.96 14.42 -2.76
C GLN A 61 -25.81 13.20 -3.13
N GLY A 62 -25.28 11.98 -2.99
CA GLY A 62 -25.99 10.73 -3.30
C GLY A 62 -25.88 10.28 -4.76
N ASP A 63 -25.16 11.00 -5.61
CA ASP A 63 -24.95 10.61 -7.01
C ASP A 63 -23.94 9.45 -7.12
N ILE A 64 -24.20 8.54 -8.06
CA ILE A 64 -23.27 7.45 -8.40
C ILE A 64 -22.14 8.00 -9.26
N THR A 65 -20.92 7.93 -8.77
CA THR A 65 -19.72 8.43 -9.46
C THR A 65 -18.61 7.39 -9.46
N SER A 66 -17.65 7.51 -10.38
CA SER A 66 -16.44 6.70 -10.32
C SER A 66 -15.55 7.14 -9.15
N ILE A 67 -15.10 6.17 -8.39
CA ILE A 67 -14.08 6.27 -7.36
C ILE A 67 -12.82 5.68 -7.97
N LYS A 68 -11.79 6.52 -8.12
CA LYS A 68 -10.46 6.08 -8.55
C LYS A 68 -9.84 5.22 -7.45
N VAL A 69 -9.32 4.05 -7.82
CA VAL A 69 -8.54 3.22 -6.89
C VAL A 69 -7.13 3.81 -6.79
N GLY A 70 -6.70 4.14 -5.57
CA GLY A 70 -5.35 4.65 -5.30
C GLY A 70 -4.28 3.56 -5.36
N GLU A 71 -3.01 3.97 -5.24
CA GLU A 71 -1.88 3.05 -5.14
C GLU A 71 -2.03 2.09 -3.94
N GLY A 72 -1.57 0.84 -4.07
CA GLY A 72 -1.67 -0.17 -3.01
C GLY A 72 -3.02 -0.90 -2.93
N LEU A 73 -4.01 -0.52 -3.74
CA LEU A 73 -5.25 -1.27 -3.94
C LEU A 73 -5.38 -1.74 -5.41
N LEU A 74 -5.92 -2.93 -5.63
CA LEU A 74 -6.20 -3.55 -6.93
C LEU A 74 -7.69 -3.82 -7.03
N LEU A 75 -8.31 -3.40 -8.13
CA LEU A 75 -9.62 -3.89 -8.50
C LEU A 75 -9.46 -4.89 -9.64
N LYS A 76 -9.71 -6.18 -9.36
CA LYS A 76 -9.67 -7.25 -10.37
C LYS A 76 -10.79 -8.23 -10.10
N ASN A 77 -11.48 -8.69 -11.14
CA ASN A 77 -12.59 -9.65 -11.01
C ASN A 77 -13.68 -9.19 -10.01
N ASN A 78 -13.94 -7.88 -9.93
CA ASN A 78 -14.86 -7.26 -8.96
C ASN A 78 -14.46 -7.38 -7.48
N GLU A 79 -13.21 -7.75 -7.19
CA GLU A 79 -12.66 -7.75 -5.84
C GLU A 79 -11.69 -6.56 -5.68
N LEU A 80 -11.95 -5.73 -4.68
CA LEU A 80 -10.98 -4.77 -4.19
C LEU A 80 -10.04 -5.51 -3.25
N THR A 81 -8.81 -5.73 -3.68
CA THR A 81 -7.76 -6.35 -2.89
C THR A 81 -6.57 -5.41 -2.75
N ASN A 82 -5.61 -5.71 -1.88
CA ASN A 82 -4.37 -4.94 -1.83
C ASN A 82 -3.49 -5.38 -3.02
N THR A 83 -3.07 -4.45 -3.89
CA THR A 83 -2.28 -4.73 -5.11
C THR A 83 -0.91 -5.33 -4.82
N ASN A 84 -0.43 -5.25 -3.59
CA ASN A 84 0.91 -5.69 -3.32
C ASN A 84 0.98 -7.22 -3.45
N THR A 85 1.73 -7.68 -4.44
CA THR A 85 2.38 -9.00 -4.45
C THR A 85 3.24 -9.23 -3.17
N SER A 86 3.36 -8.20 -2.34
CA SER A 86 3.77 -8.16 -0.93
C SER A 86 2.55 -7.91 -0.06
N SER A 87 1.81 -8.95 0.31
CA SER A 87 0.74 -8.82 1.29
C SER A 87 1.21 -7.92 2.46
N PRO A 88 0.47 -6.88 2.87
CA PRO A 88 0.88 -6.01 3.99
C PRO A 88 1.06 -6.79 5.30
N THR A 89 0.61 -8.04 5.33
CA THR A 89 0.80 -8.99 6.43
C THR A 89 2.14 -9.73 6.41
N LYS A 90 2.99 -9.52 5.38
CA LYS A 90 4.22 -10.29 5.19
C LYS A 90 5.42 -9.38 4.98
N TYR A 91 6.45 -9.57 5.79
CA TYR A 91 7.78 -9.08 5.47
C TYR A 91 8.41 -10.01 4.43
N LYS A 92 8.74 -9.47 3.26
CA LYS A 92 9.55 -10.19 2.27
C LYS A 92 10.98 -10.34 2.79
N ILE A 93 11.54 -11.53 2.55
CA ILE A 93 12.90 -11.90 2.94
C ILE A 93 13.70 -12.18 1.67
N ALA A 94 14.83 -11.49 1.50
CA ALA A 94 15.82 -11.83 0.48
C ALA A 94 17.05 -12.47 1.13
N GLY A 95 17.58 -13.51 0.52
CA GLY A 95 18.89 -14.06 0.87
C GLY A 95 19.97 -13.33 0.09
N ILE A 96 20.92 -12.71 0.79
CA ILE A 96 22.03 -11.99 0.17
C ILE A 96 23.33 -12.73 0.49
N PRO A 97 24.01 -13.31 -0.50
CA PRO A 97 25.28 -13.98 -0.27
C PRO A 97 26.36 -12.95 0.08
N ILE A 98 27.11 -13.19 1.15
CA ILE A 98 28.25 -12.35 1.56
C ILE A 98 29.55 -13.15 1.37
N ALA A 99 30.33 -12.80 0.35
CA ALA A 99 31.63 -13.41 0.10
C ALA A 99 32.73 -12.67 0.85
N THR A 100 33.19 -13.26 1.96
CA THR A 100 34.34 -12.76 2.74
C THR A 100 35.62 -13.50 2.35
N VAL A 101 36.65 -12.78 1.89
CA VAL A 101 37.97 -13.34 1.54
C VAL A 101 38.97 -13.30 2.69
N ALA A 102 38.67 -12.56 3.76
CA ALA A 102 39.50 -12.47 4.97
C ALA A 102 38.65 -12.19 6.22
N PRO A 103 39.16 -12.48 7.43
CA PRO A 103 38.54 -12.03 8.68
C PRO A 103 38.43 -10.50 8.76
N ASN A 104 37.29 -10.04 9.27
CA ASN A 104 36.96 -8.64 9.49
C ASN A 104 36.94 -7.78 8.22
N GLN A 105 36.67 -8.39 7.06
CA GLN A 105 36.50 -7.66 5.81
C GLN A 105 35.38 -6.61 5.94
N ASN A 106 35.64 -5.41 5.44
CA ASN A 106 34.71 -4.29 5.49
C ASN A 106 34.01 -4.08 4.14
N PHE A 107 32.71 -3.74 4.20
CA PHE A 107 31.88 -3.40 3.06
C PHE A 107 31.34 -1.97 3.21
N ASP A 108 31.92 -1.03 2.45
CA ASP A 108 31.67 0.41 2.63
C ASP A 108 30.34 0.91 2.08
N ASN A 109 29.87 0.39 0.97
CA ASN A 109 28.67 0.90 0.32
C ASN A 109 27.83 -0.28 -0.14
N PHE A 110 27.47 -1.14 0.81
CA PHE A 110 26.84 -2.41 0.52
C PHE A 110 25.54 -2.18 -0.26
N ASN A 111 25.43 -2.78 -1.44
CA ASN A 111 24.28 -2.60 -2.31
C ASN A 111 23.30 -3.75 -2.13
N PHE A 112 22.17 -3.47 -1.48
CA PHE A 112 21.05 -4.40 -1.37
C PHE A 112 20.11 -4.36 -2.58
N ASP A 113 20.39 -3.55 -3.61
CA ASP A 113 19.51 -3.32 -4.76
C ASP A 113 18.11 -2.82 -4.33
N LEU A 114 18.11 -1.83 -3.44
CA LEU A 114 16.91 -1.29 -2.78
C LEU A 114 15.96 -0.56 -3.73
N SER A 115 16.45 -0.11 -4.89
CA SER A 115 15.65 0.53 -5.94
C SER A 115 15.34 -0.41 -7.11
N GLY A 116 15.84 -1.64 -7.07
CA GLY A 116 15.66 -2.66 -8.11
C GLY A 116 14.86 -3.84 -7.60
N VAL A 117 15.46 -5.03 -7.62
CA VAL A 117 14.79 -6.31 -7.31
C VAL A 117 14.27 -6.35 -5.87
N ASN A 118 14.91 -5.64 -4.94
CA ASN A 118 14.57 -5.67 -3.52
C ASN A 118 13.78 -4.42 -3.08
N THR A 119 13.02 -3.79 -3.98
CA THR A 119 12.22 -2.58 -3.66
C THR A 119 11.21 -2.78 -2.54
N ASP A 120 10.66 -3.99 -2.40
CA ASP A 120 9.64 -4.35 -1.41
C ASP A 120 10.13 -5.35 -0.35
N VAL A 121 11.45 -5.60 -0.32
CA VAL A 121 12.09 -6.43 0.69
C VAL A 121 12.41 -5.60 1.92
N VAL A 122 12.01 -6.13 3.07
CA VAL A 122 12.31 -5.54 4.39
C VAL A 122 13.41 -6.33 5.07
N ILE A 123 13.44 -7.67 4.94
CA ILE A 123 14.39 -8.50 5.66
C ILE A 123 15.48 -9.02 4.71
N PHE A 124 16.74 -8.76 5.03
CA PHE A 124 17.90 -9.27 4.30
C PHE A 124 18.62 -10.30 5.14
N ARG A 125 18.52 -11.58 4.76
CA ARG A 125 19.24 -12.68 5.39
C ARG A 125 20.65 -12.75 4.84
N LEU A 126 21.64 -12.57 5.71
CA LEU A 126 23.06 -12.60 5.36
C LEU A 126 23.75 -13.82 5.96
N ALA A 127 24.68 -14.38 5.20
CA ALA A 127 25.56 -15.45 5.63
C ALA A 127 26.95 -15.21 5.05
N ALA A 128 27.97 -15.29 5.90
CA ALA A 128 29.38 -15.11 5.55
C ALA A 128 30.25 -16.23 6.13
N ALA A 129 31.46 -16.39 5.59
CA ALA A 129 32.44 -17.38 6.06
C ALA A 129 33.30 -16.87 7.24
N HIS A 130 33.52 -15.56 7.31
CA HIS A 130 34.29 -14.91 8.36
C HIS A 130 33.49 -13.77 9.00
N ASN A 131 33.97 -13.28 10.15
CA ASN A 131 33.49 -12.02 10.70
C ASN A 131 33.66 -10.90 9.66
N TYR A 132 32.69 -10.01 9.58
CA TYR A 132 32.65 -8.98 8.56
C TYR A 132 32.00 -7.71 9.10
N THR A 133 32.27 -6.61 8.42
CA THR A 133 31.77 -5.29 8.80
C THR A 133 31.02 -4.67 7.63
N ILE A 134 29.88 -4.05 7.90
CA ILE A 134 29.20 -3.15 6.97
C ILE A 134 29.33 -1.75 7.55
N SER A 135 29.90 -0.82 6.79
CA SER A 135 30.08 0.57 7.23
C SER A 135 29.23 1.57 6.44
N GLY A 136 28.53 1.09 5.41
CA GLY A 136 27.51 1.87 4.73
C GLY A 136 26.63 1.02 3.82
N ILE A 137 25.43 1.53 3.54
CA ILE A 137 24.41 0.86 2.71
C ILE A 137 23.95 1.82 1.62
N GLY A 138 24.02 1.37 0.37
CA GLY A 138 23.57 2.13 -0.80
C GLY A 138 22.06 2.11 -1.01
N GLY A 139 21.53 3.16 -1.66
CA GLY A 139 20.15 3.21 -2.14
C GLY A 139 19.11 3.60 -1.09
N GLY A 140 19.51 4.32 -0.04
CA GLY A 140 18.59 4.87 0.95
C GLY A 140 17.61 5.88 0.35
N THR A 141 16.33 5.73 0.69
CA THR A 141 15.25 6.69 0.40
C THR A 141 14.57 7.04 1.71
N ASP A 142 14.04 8.26 1.85
CA ASP A 142 13.43 8.71 3.10
C ASP A 142 12.38 7.71 3.64
N GLY A 143 12.48 7.36 4.92
CA GLY A 143 11.62 6.39 5.59
C GLY A 143 11.87 4.92 5.21
N ARG A 144 12.88 4.60 4.39
CA ARG A 144 13.19 3.20 4.03
C ARG A 144 13.58 2.42 5.27
N HIS A 145 12.78 1.41 5.60
CA HIS A 145 12.99 0.53 6.75
C HIS A 145 13.47 -0.85 6.31
N ILE A 146 14.57 -1.33 6.90
CA ILE A 146 15.13 -2.66 6.64
C ILE A 146 15.55 -3.36 7.94
N LEU A 147 15.57 -4.69 7.91
CA LEU A 147 16.09 -5.55 8.95
C LEU A 147 17.14 -6.48 8.34
N ILE A 148 18.36 -6.42 8.84
CA ILE A 148 19.43 -7.35 8.51
C ILE A 148 19.34 -8.52 9.48
N TYR A 149 19.19 -9.73 8.96
CA TYR A 149 19.24 -10.97 9.73
C TYR A 149 20.56 -11.68 9.42
N ASN A 150 21.51 -11.62 10.36
CA ASN A 150 22.73 -12.40 10.28
C ASN A 150 22.44 -13.84 10.71
N SER A 151 22.43 -14.77 9.76
CA SER A 151 21.95 -16.14 9.98
C SER A 151 23.02 -17.15 10.42
N ASN A 152 24.28 -16.72 10.50
CA ASN A 152 25.43 -17.60 10.76
C ASN A 152 26.13 -17.17 12.06
N PRO A 153 26.86 -18.08 12.74
CA PRO A 153 27.53 -17.80 14.02
C PRO A 153 28.82 -16.94 13.88
N VAL A 154 28.95 -16.19 12.77
CA VAL A 154 30.01 -15.20 12.55
C VAL A 154 29.49 -13.82 12.90
N ASN A 155 30.32 -12.96 13.47
CA ASN A 155 29.87 -11.63 13.89
C ASN A 155 29.73 -10.70 12.68
N LEU A 156 28.59 -10.02 12.59
CA LEU A 156 28.39 -8.86 11.73
C LEU A 156 28.59 -7.60 12.56
N THR A 157 29.56 -6.77 12.19
CA THR A 157 29.76 -5.44 12.78
C THR A 157 29.14 -4.37 11.89
N ILE A 158 28.47 -3.40 12.50
CA ILE A 158 28.04 -2.14 11.87
C ILE A 158 28.95 -1.04 12.38
N ASN A 159 29.71 -0.45 11.48
CA ASN A 159 30.57 0.68 11.80
C ASN A 159 29.77 1.98 11.83
N ASN A 160 30.06 2.82 12.81
CA ASN A 160 29.47 4.14 12.91
C ASN A 160 30.18 5.14 11.99
N MET A 161 29.46 5.69 11.00
CA MET A 161 29.87 6.86 10.20
C MET A 161 31.31 6.80 9.66
N ASN A 162 31.76 5.64 9.18
CA ASN A 162 33.15 5.43 8.76
C ASN A 162 33.24 4.82 7.36
N SER A 163 34.28 5.22 6.61
CA SER A 163 34.77 4.67 5.33
C SER A 163 33.79 4.58 4.13
N SER A 164 32.50 4.84 4.35
CA SER A 164 31.44 4.86 3.35
C SER A 164 31.17 6.25 2.77
N ASN A 165 30.40 6.33 1.68
CA ASN A 165 29.97 7.61 1.11
C ASN A 165 28.95 8.28 2.04
N PRO A 166 28.91 9.63 2.15
CA PRO A 166 28.01 10.33 3.09
C PRO A 166 26.54 9.88 3.04
N LEU A 167 25.97 9.72 1.84
CA LEU A 167 24.57 9.26 1.65
C LEU A 167 24.33 7.80 2.07
N ASN A 168 25.40 7.03 2.30
CA ASN A 168 25.32 5.62 2.66
C ASN A 168 25.73 5.39 4.12
N HIS A 169 26.11 6.45 4.84
CA HIS A 169 26.58 6.36 6.21
C HIS A 169 25.54 5.69 7.11
N ILE A 170 26.02 4.92 8.08
CA ILE A 170 25.21 4.32 9.13
C ILE A 170 25.57 4.99 10.45
N ASP A 171 24.59 5.63 11.07
CA ASP A 171 24.64 6.19 12.40
C ASP A 171 24.12 5.15 13.38
N THR A 172 24.99 4.65 14.24
CA THR A 172 24.62 3.69 15.29
C THR A 172 24.17 4.38 16.58
N LEU A 173 24.00 5.71 16.53
CA LEU A 173 23.74 6.59 17.68
C LEU A 173 24.84 6.53 18.75
N GLY A 174 26.07 6.20 18.33
CA GLY A 174 27.19 6.04 19.25
C GLY A 174 28.42 5.43 18.58
N SER A 175 28.94 4.35 19.15
CA SER A 175 30.08 3.61 18.61
C SER A 175 29.64 2.48 17.68
N ALA A 176 30.61 1.88 16.97
CA ALA A 176 30.38 0.64 16.26
C ALA A 176 29.73 -0.42 17.17
N THR A 177 28.88 -1.24 16.57
CA THR A 177 28.05 -2.23 17.25
C THR A 177 27.99 -3.50 16.42
N ALA A 178 27.69 -4.64 17.03
CA ALA A 178 27.78 -5.93 16.33
C ALA A 178 26.77 -6.95 16.82
N THR A 179 26.46 -7.92 15.96
CA THR A 179 25.85 -9.16 16.41
C THR A 179 26.89 -10.08 17.06
N SER A 180 26.48 -10.88 18.03
CA SER A 180 27.27 -11.95 18.65
C SER A 180 26.90 -13.29 18.01
N GLY A 181 27.34 -13.50 16.77
CA GLY A 181 26.88 -14.60 15.91
C GLY A 181 25.52 -14.28 15.30
N VAL A 182 24.57 -15.21 15.42
CA VAL A 182 23.21 -15.05 14.87
C VAL A 182 22.52 -13.87 15.55
N GLY A 183 21.89 -13.00 14.77
CA GLY A 183 21.23 -11.81 15.32
C GLY A 183 20.56 -10.96 14.25
N THR A 184 19.88 -9.90 14.69
CA THR A 184 19.20 -8.95 13.80
C THR A 184 19.59 -7.52 14.09
N ILE A 185 19.73 -6.71 13.05
CA ILE A 185 19.93 -5.26 13.14
C ILE A 185 18.83 -4.58 12.33
N GLU A 186 18.16 -3.61 12.94
CA GLU A 186 17.05 -2.87 12.34
C GLU A 186 17.51 -1.44 12.05
N LEU A 187 17.27 -0.97 10.81
CA LEU A 187 17.72 0.34 10.34
C LEU A 187 16.62 1.06 9.56
N VAL A 188 16.53 2.38 9.76
CA VAL A 188 15.71 3.27 8.94
C VAL A 188 16.58 4.33 8.27
N TYR A 189 16.32 4.64 7.00
CA TYR A 189 16.98 5.75 6.34
C TYR A 189 16.26 7.06 6.63
N ASP A 190 16.98 8.04 7.16
CA ASP A 190 16.51 9.42 7.36
C ASP A 190 16.93 10.26 6.15
N GLY A 191 15.95 10.69 5.34
CA GLY A 191 16.19 11.51 4.15
C GLY A 191 16.48 12.97 4.44
N THR A 192 16.17 13.46 5.65
CA THR A 192 16.57 14.81 6.08
C THR A 192 18.04 14.83 6.45
N LEU A 193 18.49 13.82 7.19
CA LEU A 193 19.88 13.68 7.60
C LEU A 193 20.77 12.98 6.55
N ASN A 194 20.15 12.37 5.54
CA ASN A 194 20.79 11.62 4.46
C ASN A 194 21.71 10.49 4.94
N LYS A 195 21.20 9.66 5.85
CA LYS A 195 21.95 8.52 6.43
C LYS A 195 21.01 7.46 6.99
N TRP A 196 21.54 6.25 7.17
CA TRP A 196 20.88 5.17 7.89
C TRP A 196 21.03 5.35 9.39
N ILE A 197 19.96 5.13 10.14
CA ILE A 197 19.94 5.14 11.60
C ILE A 197 19.67 3.73 12.09
N VAL A 198 20.54 3.19 12.96
CA VAL A 198 20.27 1.94 13.65
C VAL A 198 19.27 2.19 14.78
N ILE A 199 18.14 1.47 14.75
CA ILE A 199 17.07 1.63 15.75
C ILE A 199 16.99 0.44 16.71
N ASN A 200 17.51 -0.73 16.33
CA ASN A 200 17.50 -1.90 17.18
C ASN A 200 18.59 -2.91 16.82
N ILE A 201 19.08 -3.64 17.83
CA ILE A 201 19.99 -4.77 17.66
C ILE A 201 19.58 -5.86 18.63
N ARG A 202 19.49 -7.09 18.12
CA ARG A 202 19.18 -8.27 18.91
C ARG A 202 20.19 -9.37 18.60
N ASN A 203 20.71 -9.96 19.66
CA ASN A 203 21.57 -11.14 19.64
C ASN A 203 20.77 -12.38 20.03
#